data_AF-A0A917Y485-F1
#
_entry.id   AF-A0A917Y485-F1
#
_cell.length_a   1.000
_cell.length_b   1.000
_cell.length_c   1.000
_cell.angle_alpha   90.00
_cell.angle_beta   90.00
_cell.angle_gamma   90.00
#
_symmetry.space_group_name_H-M   'P 1'
#
loop_
_entity.id
_entity.type
_entity.pdbx_description
1 polymer ?
#
loop_
_entity_poly.entity_id
_entity_poly.type
_entity_poly.pdbx_seq_one_letter_code
_entity_poly.pdbx_strand_id
1 'polypeptide(L)'
;MPAPAPLTAPYFWSDQYEVRIQVAGHVAPGAEPEVVEGDIDSRSFTAVYRREGTPVAVLSLNQPKFFNRLRRTLVPAAAAVS
;
A
#
# COMPACT_ATOMS: atom_id res chain seq x y z
N MET A 1 -10.18 27.07 -3.81
CA MET A 1 -10.75 25.71 -3.66
C MET A 1 -9.62 24.71 -3.76
N PRO A 2 -9.37 23.84 -2.77
CA PRO A 2 -8.47 22.72 -3.01
C PRO A 2 -9.07 21.82 -4.08
N ALA A 3 -8.24 21.30 -4.99
CA ALA A 3 -8.66 20.35 -6.00
C ALA A 3 -9.24 19.09 -5.33
N PRO A 4 -10.26 18.43 -5.91
CA PRO A 4 -10.75 17.17 -5.37
C PRO A 4 -9.57 16.20 -5.26
N ALA A 5 -9.37 15.62 -4.07
CA ALA A 5 -8.34 14.62 -3.87
C ALA A 5 -8.57 13.48 -4.89
N PRO A 6 -7.51 12.98 -5.56
CA PRO A 6 -7.67 11.94 -6.54
C PRO A 6 -8.38 10.73 -5.93
N LEU A 7 -9.38 10.21 -6.65
CA LEU A 7 -10.17 9.03 -6.24
C LEU A 7 -9.31 7.76 -6.11
N THR A 8 -8.09 7.80 -6.65
CA THR A 8 -7.09 6.74 -6.59
C THR A 8 -6.06 7.07 -5.52
N ALA A 9 -5.81 6.09 -4.65
CA ALA A 9 -4.71 6.14 -3.69
C ALA A 9 -3.37 6.47 -4.39
N PRO A 10 -2.59 7.45 -3.89
CA PRO A 10 -1.29 7.76 -4.47
C PRO A 10 -0.41 6.53 -4.42
N TYR A 11 0.32 6.25 -5.50
CA TYR A 11 1.24 5.12 -5.56
C TYR A 11 2.65 5.59 -5.93
N PHE A 12 3.63 4.92 -5.36
CA PHE A 12 5.04 5.07 -5.71
C PHE A 12 5.66 3.72 -5.94
N TRP A 13 6.71 3.70 -6.73
CA TRP A 13 7.55 2.52 -6.89
C TRP A 13 9.01 2.97 -6.95
N SER A 14 9.88 2.09 -6.48
CA SER A 14 11.32 2.29 -6.47
C SER A 14 11.95 0.96 -6.82
N ASP A 15 12.99 1.02 -7.65
CA ASP A 15 13.84 -0.12 -7.94
C ASP A 15 15.17 0.12 -7.23
N GLN A 16 15.47 -0.67 -6.21
CA GLN A 16 16.69 -0.55 -5.42
C GLN A 16 17.26 -1.94 -5.19
N TYR A 17 18.56 -2.13 -5.45
CA TYR A 17 19.26 -3.40 -5.21
C TYR A 17 18.55 -4.61 -5.83
N GLU A 18 18.07 -4.49 -7.07
CA GLU A 18 17.29 -5.52 -7.79
C GLU A 18 15.96 -5.91 -7.12
N VAL A 19 15.49 -5.10 -6.17
CA VAL A 19 14.19 -5.25 -5.52
C VAL A 19 13.26 -4.14 -5.97
N ARG A 20 12.15 -4.54 -6.56
CA ARG A 20 11.08 -3.61 -6.95
C ARG A 20 10.13 -3.40 -5.78
N ILE A 21 10.28 -2.26 -5.12
CA ILE A 21 9.42 -1.77 -4.03
C ILE A 21 8.26 -1.00 -4.65
N GLN A 22 7.04 -1.32 -4.27
CA GLN A 22 5.82 -0.66 -4.72
C GLN A 22 4.94 -0.37 -3.52
N VAL A 23 4.44 0.85 -3.42
CA VAL A 23 3.56 1.26 -2.33
C VAL A 23 2.39 2.03 -2.91
N ALA A 24 1.20 1.80 -2.39
CA ALA A 24 0.02 2.60 -2.69
C ALA A 24 -0.73 2.93 -1.41
N GLY A 25 -1.31 4.12 -1.34
CA GLY A 25 -2.09 4.59 -0.20
C GLY A 25 -1.32 5.50 0.75
N HIS A 26 -1.92 5.72 1.91
CA HIS A 26 -1.36 6.58 2.95
C HIS A 26 -1.14 5.74 4.22
N VAL A 27 0.12 5.63 4.64
CA VAL A 27 0.49 4.96 5.89
C VAL A 27 0.40 5.99 7.00
N ALA A 28 -0.55 5.81 7.92
CA ALA A 28 -0.63 6.64 9.11
C ALA A 28 0.55 6.33 10.06
N PRO A 29 1.08 7.32 10.79
CA PRO A 29 2.07 7.06 11.83
C PRO A 29 1.54 6.06 12.85
N GLY A 30 2.30 5.00 13.12
CA GLY A 30 1.91 3.93 14.03
C GLY A 30 1.03 2.83 13.41
N ALA A 31 0.76 2.88 12.09
CA ALA A 31 0.13 1.75 11.41
C ALA A 31 1.12 0.59 11.24
N GLU A 32 0.73 -0.58 11.72
CA GLU A 32 1.54 -1.80 11.57
C GLU A 32 1.28 -2.47 10.21
N PRO A 33 2.34 -2.86 9.48
CA PRO A 33 2.19 -3.63 8.25
C PRO A 33 1.88 -5.10 8.58
N GLU A 34 0.84 -5.64 7.97
CA GLU A 34 0.53 -7.06 8.03
C GLU A 34 0.92 -7.72 6.71
N VAL A 35 1.86 -8.67 6.74
CA VAL A 35 2.25 -9.44 5.55
C VAL A 35 1.11 -10.39 5.19
N VAL A 36 0.52 -10.18 4.01
CA VAL A 36 -0.60 -10.97 3.50
C VAL A 36 -0.18 -11.98 2.44
N GLU A 37 1.01 -11.81 1.86
CA GLU A 37 1.55 -12.73 0.85
C GLU A 37 3.08 -12.68 0.85
N GLY A 38 3.71 -13.84 0.65
CA GLY A 38 5.15 -13.95 0.46
C GLY A 38 5.94 -13.91 1.77
N ASP A 39 7.21 -13.60 1.66
CA ASP A 39 8.19 -13.78 2.73
C ASP A 39 9.17 -12.61 2.82
N ILE A 40 9.38 -12.13 4.05
CA ILE A 40 10.27 -11.00 4.35
C ILE A 40 11.73 -11.39 4.12
N ASP A 41 12.14 -12.60 4.52
CA ASP A 41 13.51 -13.07 4.37
C ASP A 41 13.92 -13.17 2.89
N SER A 42 12.96 -13.54 2.04
CA SER A 42 13.13 -13.66 0.59
C SER A 42 13.00 -12.33 -0.17
N ARG A 43 12.75 -11.20 0.52
CA ARG A 43 12.53 -9.86 -0.09
C ARG A 43 11.47 -9.87 -1.20
N SER A 44 10.48 -10.75 -1.04
CA SER A 44 9.40 -10.97 -1.99
C SER A 44 8.12 -11.17 -1.20
N PHE A 45 7.51 -10.06 -0.80
CA PHE A 45 6.29 -10.07 0.02
C PHE A 45 5.38 -8.91 -0.33
N THR A 46 4.13 -9.01 0.12
CA THR A 46 3.17 -7.92 0.10
C THR A 46 2.57 -7.77 1.48
N ALA A 47 2.65 -6.56 2.02
CA ALA A 47 2.07 -6.17 3.28
C ALA A 47 0.96 -5.14 3.08
N VAL A 48 -0.05 -5.20 3.93
CA VAL A 48 -1.20 -4.27 3.92
C VAL A 48 -1.21 -3.53 5.25
N TYR A 49 -1.38 -2.22 5.18
CA TYR A 49 -1.66 -1.38 6.33
C TYR A 49 -3.16 -1.24 6.46
N ARG A 50 -3.68 -1.60 7.63
CA ARG A 50 -5.09 -1.47 7.96
C ARG A 50 -5.28 -0.44 9.07
N ARG A 51 -6.32 0.37 8.95
CA ARG A 51 -6.82 1.24 10.01
C ARG A 51 -8.24 0.79 10.34
N GLU A 52 -8.47 0.39 11.59
CA GLU A 52 -9.78 -0.11 12.05
C GLU A 52 -10.32 -1.24 11.14
N GLY A 53 -9.44 -2.16 10.72
CA GLY A 53 -9.78 -3.26 9.80
C GLY A 53 -9.88 -2.86 8.32
N THR A 54 -9.86 -1.57 7.99
CA THR A 54 -9.96 -1.07 6.60
C THR A 54 -8.57 -0.90 5.98
N PRO A 55 -8.27 -1.46 4.80
CA PRO A 55 -6.99 -1.29 4.14
C PRO A 55 -6.78 0.15 3.62
N VAL A 56 -5.76 0.82 4.14
CA VAL A 56 -5.42 2.22 3.84
C VAL A 56 -4.14 2.37 3.01
N ALA A 57 -3.25 1.38 3.07
CA ALA A 57 -2.07 1.31 2.22
C ALA A 57 -1.63 -0.14 1.96
N VAL A 58 -0.83 -0.34 0.92
CA VAL A 58 -0.18 -1.61 0.59
C VAL A 58 1.28 -1.34 0.24
N LEU A 59 2.18 -2.17 0.74
CA LEU A 59 3.60 -2.22 0.42
C LEU A 59 3.89 -3.59 -0.21
N SER A 60 4.59 -3.62 -1.34
CA SER A 60 4.86 -4.84 -2.07
C SER A 60 6.28 -4.83 -2.63
N LEU A 61 7.03 -5.88 -2.36
CA LEU A 61 8.37 -6.13 -2.86
C LEU A 61 8.31 -7.32 -3.82
N ASN A 62 8.78 -7.14 -5.05
CA ASN A 62 8.84 -8.19 -6.08
C ASN A 62 7.51 -8.93 -6.36
N GLN A 63 6.38 -8.36 -5.94
CA GLN A 63 5.03 -8.96 -6.05
C GLN A 63 4.02 -8.05 -6.79
N PRO A 64 4.30 -7.61 -8.03
CA PRO A 64 3.48 -6.64 -8.76
C PRO A 64 2.04 -7.10 -9.03
N LYS A 65 1.80 -8.40 -9.15
CA LYS A 65 0.45 -8.96 -9.35
C LYS A 65 -0.44 -8.75 -8.11
N PHE A 66 0.09 -9.06 -6.93
CA PHE A 66 -0.61 -8.87 -5.66
C PHE A 66 -0.80 -7.38 -5.35
N PHE A 67 0.22 -6.56 -5.61
CA PHE A 67 0.13 -5.11 -5.50
C PHE A 67 -1.01 -4.51 -6.33
N ASN A 68 -1.09 -4.85 -7.63
CA ASN A 68 -2.15 -4.36 -8.51
C ASN A 68 -3.55 -4.77 -8.05
N ARG A 69 -3.69 -5.93 -7.39
CA ARG A 69 -4.96 -6.40 -6.83
C ARG A 69 -5.34 -5.60 -5.60
N LEU A 70 -4.42 -5.49 -4.64
CA LEU A 70 -4.66 -4.83 -3.35
C LEU A 70 -4.78 -3.32 -3.45
N ARG A 71 -4.07 -2.66 -4.36
CA ARG A 71 -4.21 -1.20 -4.54
C ARG A 71 -5.63 -0.79 -4.94
N ARG A 72 -6.39 -1.69 -5.59
CA ARG A 72 -7.78 -1.46 -6.00
C ARG A 72 -8.78 -1.60 -4.85
N THR A 73 -8.37 -2.24 -3.76
CA THR A 73 -9.18 -2.38 -2.54
C THR A 73 -8.89 -1.27 -1.54
N LEU A 74 -7.89 -0.41 -1.80
CA LEU A 74 -7.56 0.70 -0.93
C LEU A 74 -8.68 1.73 -0.94
N VAL A 75 -9.07 2.15 0.25
CA VAL A 75 -9.98 3.28 0.39
C VAL A 75 -9.17 4.57 0.22
N PRO A 76 -9.58 5.50 -0.67
CA PRO A 76 -8.89 6.77 -0.83
C PRO A 76 -8.88 7.54 0.50
N ALA A 77 -7.74 8.15 0.83
CA ALA A 77 -7.48 8.80 2.12
C ALA A 77 -8.51 9.89 2.49
N ALA A 78 -9.23 10.44 1.51
CA ALA A 78 -10.33 11.39 1.73
C ALA A 78 -11.50 10.81 2.56
N ALA A 79 -11.63 9.48 2.67
CA ALA A 79 -12.66 8.82 3.46
C ALA A 79 -12.18 8.33 4.84
N ALA A 80 -10.89 8.41 5.16
CA ALA A 80 -10.33 7.98 6.45
C ALA A 80 -10.21 9.13 7.48
N VAL A 81 -10.77 10.29 7.16
CA VAL A 81 -10.91 11.45 8.05
C VAL A 81 -12.40 11.70 8.22
N SER A 82 -12.99 11.07 9.22
CA SER A 82 -14.23 11.49 9.88
C SER A 82 -14.05 11.27 11.38
#